data_AF-A0A2K1QRR8-F1
#
_entry.id   AF-A0A2K1QRR8-F1
#
_cell.length_a   1.000
_cell.length_b   1.000
_cell.length_c   1.000
_cell.angle_alpha   90.00
_cell.angle_beta   90.00
_cell.angle_gamma   90.00
#
_symmetry.space_group_name_H-M   'P 1'
#
loop_
_entity.id
_entity.type
_entity.pdbx_description
1 polymer ?
#
loop_
_entity_poly.entity_id
_entity_poly.type
_entity_poly.pdbx_seq_one_letter_code
_entity_poly.pdbx_strand_id
1 'polypeptide(L)'
;MPPGKWGYAELQGQRDKLANSYQELLTEFSSKDLTTVGNYSIGRLIGKGSFGKVYLASHKLTNGSKVVLKSAKKDDPNLAREIHHHRQFVHPHIARLYEVIVTENLVWLVLEWCPGGR
;
A
#
# COMPACT_ATOMS: atom_id res chain seq x y z
N MET A 1 25.20 41.12 17.88
CA MET A 1 23.86 41.13 18.52
C MET A 1 23.42 39.68 18.70
N PRO A 2 22.98 39.25 19.88
CA PRO A 2 22.47 37.90 20.05
C PRO A 2 21.21 37.70 19.20
N PRO A 3 20.95 36.49 18.68
CA PRO A 3 19.72 36.21 17.97
C PRO A 3 18.53 36.56 18.87
N GLY A 4 17.60 37.36 18.35
CA GLY A 4 16.41 37.78 19.08
C GLY A 4 15.61 36.57 19.56
N LYS A 5 14.84 36.73 20.65
CA LYS A 5 14.02 35.65 21.27
C LYS A 5 13.20 34.81 20.27
N TRP A 6 12.84 35.39 19.12
CA TRP A 6 12.17 34.74 18.00
C TRP A 6 12.98 33.62 17.33
N GLY A 7 14.31 33.77 17.18
CA GLY A 7 15.16 32.75 16.55
C GLY A 7 15.33 31.48 17.38
N TYR A 8 15.29 31.58 18.71
CA TYR A 8 15.33 30.40 19.60
C TYR A 8 14.04 29.59 19.55
N ALA A 9 12.88 30.25 19.47
CA ALA A 9 11.59 29.58 19.34
C ALA A 9 11.46 28.86 18.00
N GLU A 10 11.95 29.45 16.91
CA GLU A 10 12.01 28.79 15.59
C GLU A 10 12.92 27.57 15.58
N LEU A 11 14.13 27.68 16.13
CA LEU A 11 15.07 26.56 16.26
C LEU A 11 14.50 25.44 17.13
N GLN A 12 13.81 25.78 18.21
CA GLN A 12 13.13 24.80 19.05
C GLN A 12 12.01 24.10 18.27
N GLY A 13 11.16 24.84 17.56
CA GLY A 13 10.09 24.27 16.74
C GLY A 13 10.60 23.38 15.61
N GLN A 14 11.77 23.68 15.02
CA GLN A 14 12.42 22.81 14.03
C GLN A 14 12.93 21.51 14.66
N ARG A 15 13.52 21.57 15.87
CA ARG A 15 13.97 20.38 16.61
C ARG A 15 12.80 19.50 17.03
N ASP A 16 11.70 20.10 17.48
CA ASP A 16 10.50 19.38 17.89
C ASP A 16 9.84 18.68 16.69
N LYS A 17 9.77 19.34 15.53
CA LYS A 17 9.30 18.71 14.27
C LYS A 17 10.19 17.53 13.86
N LEU A 18 11.51 17.68 13.95
CA LEU A 18 12.45 16.62 13.62
C LEU A 18 12.30 15.42 14.57
N ALA A 19 12.17 15.67 15.87
CA ALA A 19 11.95 14.64 16.87
C ALA A 19 10.64 13.87 16.64
N ASN A 20 9.55 14.59 16.33
CA ASN A 20 8.27 13.96 16.00
C ASN A 20 8.35 13.09 14.74
N SER A 21 8.95 13.61 13.67
CA SER A 21 9.12 12.84 12.42
C SER A 21 9.96 11.58 12.64
N TYR A 22 11.01 11.65 13.46
CA TYR A 22 11.80 10.48 13.81
C TYR A 22 11.00 9.45 14.61
N GLN A 23 10.19 9.89 15.57
CA GLN A 23 9.36 9.02 16.39
C GLN A 23 8.26 8.32 15.57
N GLU A 24 7.68 9.02 14.59
CA GLU A 24 6.71 8.46 13.64
C GLU A 24 7.34 7.35 12.80
N LEU A 25 8.54 7.57 12.25
CA LEU A 25 9.26 6.56 11.47
C LEU A 25 9.62 5.33 12.31
N LEU A 26 10.09 5.52 13.54
CA LEU A 26 10.37 4.39 14.45
C LEU A 26 9.11 3.57 14.75
N THR A 27 7.98 4.23 14.88
CA THR A 27 6.69 3.58 15.11
C THR A 27 6.24 2.80 13.88
N GLU A 28 6.41 3.37 12.69
CA GLU A 28 6.11 2.70 11.42
C GLU A 28 6.98 1.45 11.24
N PHE A 29 8.29 1.54 11.48
CA PHE A 29 9.21 0.40 11.38
C PHE A 29 8.97 -0.68 12.45
N SER A 30 8.40 -0.30 13.60
CA SER A 30 8.04 -1.25 14.66
C SER A 30 6.65 -1.88 14.43
N SER A 31 5.85 -1.40 13.48
CA SER A 31 4.52 -1.95 13.21
C SER A 31 4.62 -3.38 12.69
N LYS A 32 3.88 -4.30 13.33
CA LYS A 32 3.73 -5.68 12.84
C LYS A 32 2.78 -5.77 11.64
N ASP A 33 1.88 -4.80 11.52
CA ASP A 33 0.88 -4.75 10.47
C ASP A 33 1.39 -3.93 9.29
N LEU A 34 1.32 -4.51 8.10
CA LEU A 34 1.63 -3.83 6.86
C LEU A 34 0.50 -2.87 6.51
N THR A 35 0.78 -1.56 6.58
CA THR A 35 -0.20 -0.49 6.28
C THR A 35 -0.09 0.01 4.84
N THR A 36 1.04 -0.25 4.17
CA THR A 36 1.31 0.20 2.81
C THR A 36 2.10 -0.84 2.02
N VAL A 37 1.88 -0.90 0.72
CA VAL A 37 2.66 -1.74 -0.20
C VAL A 37 2.86 -0.97 -1.50
N GLY A 38 4.12 -0.73 -1.88
CA GLY A 38 4.46 0.18 -2.98
C GLY A 38 3.77 1.55 -2.81
N ASN A 39 3.06 2.00 -3.84
CA ASN A 39 2.33 3.26 -3.85
C ASN A 39 0.89 3.17 -3.29
N TYR A 40 0.55 2.08 -2.60
CA TYR A 40 -0.81 1.81 -2.14
C TYR A 40 -0.90 1.81 -0.62
N SER A 41 -1.93 2.48 -0.09
CA SER A 41 -2.32 2.37 1.31
C SER A 41 -3.34 1.23 1.46
N ILE A 42 -2.99 0.24 2.29
CA ILE A 42 -3.82 -0.93 2.55
C ILE A 42 -4.95 -0.50 3.48
N GLY A 43 -6.19 -0.64 3.03
CA GLY A 43 -7.37 -0.39 3.83
C GLY A 43 -7.96 -1.67 4.40
N ARG A 44 -9.28 -1.73 4.50
CA ARG A 44 -9.99 -2.86 5.12
C ARG A 44 -9.84 -4.15 4.29
N LEU A 45 -9.80 -5.28 4.99
CA LEU A 45 -9.96 -6.61 4.39
C LEU A 45 -11.39 -6.74 3.84
N ILE A 46 -11.52 -7.14 2.58
CA ILE A 46 -12.81 -7.37 1.90
C ILE A 46 -13.03 -8.84 1.54
N GLY A 47 -11.99 -9.67 1.60
CA GLY A 47 -12.12 -11.11 1.36
C GLY A 47 -10.94 -11.91 1.90
N LYS A 48 -11.19 -13.14 2.31
CA LYS A 48 -10.17 -14.09 2.76
C LYS A 48 -10.54 -15.48 2.25
N GLY A 49 -9.61 -16.17 1.60
CA GLY A 49 -9.83 -17.52 1.09
C GLY A 49 -8.52 -18.29 0.94
N SER A 50 -8.60 -19.44 0.26
CA SER A 50 -7.43 -20.28 -0.09
C SER A 50 -6.39 -19.51 -0.92
N PHE A 51 -6.84 -18.62 -1.80
CA PHE A 51 -6.00 -17.79 -2.68
C PHE A 51 -5.44 -16.53 -2.00
N GLY A 52 -5.51 -16.46 -0.67
CA GLY A 52 -4.95 -15.37 0.13
C GLY A 52 -5.98 -14.35 0.60
N LYS A 53 -5.49 -13.13 0.89
CA LYS A 53 -6.29 -12.05 1.48
C LYS A 53 -6.50 -10.93 0.45
N VAL A 54 -7.68 -10.35 0.47
CA VAL A 54 -8.09 -9.30 -0.47
C VAL A 54 -8.47 -8.07 0.33
N TYR A 55 -7.87 -6.93 0.00
CA TYR A 55 -8.05 -5.66 0.69
C TYR A 55 -8.57 -4.59 -0.26
N LEU A 56 -9.46 -3.73 0.24
CA LEU A 56 -9.73 -2.46 -0.40
C LEU A 56 -8.58 -1.51 -0.06
N ALA A 57 -8.00 -0.87 -1.05
CA ALA A 57 -6.86 0.02 -0.90
C ALA A 57 -7.03 1.30 -1.70
N SER A 58 -6.18 2.29 -1.43
CA SER A 58 -6.12 3.54 -2.17
C SER A 58 -4.73 3.76 -2.76
N HIS A 59 -4.69 4.21 -4.01
CA HIS A 59 -3.44 4.58 -4.65
C HIS A 59 -3.03 6.00 -4.25
N LYS A 60 -1.85 6.14 -3.64
CA LYS A 60 -1.38 7.40 -3.05
C LYS A 60 -1.12 8.48 -4.10
N LEU A 61 -0.71 8.11 -5.30
CA LEU A 61 -0.30 9.05 -6.34
C LEU A 61 -1.47 9.54 -7.23
N THR A 62 -2.59 8.81 -7.28
CA THR A 62 -3.76 9.17 -8.12
C THR A 62 -4.92 9.71 -7.28
N ASN A 63 -4.61 10.60 -6.34
CA ASN A 63 -5.59 11.26 -5.49
C ASN A 63 -6.51 10.28 -4.73
N GLY A 64 -5.97 9.15 -4.29
CA GLY A 64 -6.72 8.16 -3.50
C GLY A 64 -7.67 7.27 -4.29
N SER A 65 -7.43 7.08 -5.60
CA SER A 65 -8.21 6.14 -6.43
C SER A 65 -8.29 4.76 -5.77
N LYS A 66 -9.49 4.19 -5.70
CA LYS A 66 -9.72 2.89 -5.06
C LYS A 66 -9.21 1.76 -5.95
N VAL A 67 -8.54 0.80 -5.33
CA VAL A 67 -8.06 -0.43 -5.96
C VAL A 67 -8.29 -1.62 -5.04
N VAL A 68 -8.16 -2.82 -5.58
CA VAL A 68 -8.15 -4.06 -4.81
C VAL A 68 -6.73 -4.59 -4.73
N LEU A 69 -6.27 -4.94 -3.53
CA LEU A 69 -5.00 -5.62 -3.32
C LEU A 69 -5.25 -7.06 -2.93
N LYS A 70 -4.85 -8.00 -3.78
CA LYS A 70 -4.85 -9.44 -3.46
C LYS A 70 -3.44 -9.88 -3.11
N SER A 71 -3.25 -10.41 -1.90
CA SER A 71 -1.99 -11.04 -1.50
C SER A 71 -2.00 -12.52 -1.84
N ALA A 72 -0.91 -13.00 -2.42
CA ALA A 72 -0.65 -14.40 -2.72
C ALA A 72 0.74 -14.78 -2.18
N LYS A 73 0.96 -16.06 -1.89
CA LYS A 73 2.28 -16.52 -1.47
C LYS A 73 3.18 -16.68 -2.68
N LYS A 74 4.44 -16.27 -2.56
CA LYS A 74 5.41 -16.32 -3.65
C LYS A 74 5.81 -17.75 -4.06
N ASP A 75 5.65 -18.72 -3.15
CA ASP A 75 5.97 -20.13 -3.35
C ASP A 75 4.88 -20.93 -4.08
N ASP A 76 3.73 -20.32 -4.37
CA ASP A 76 2.66 -20.98 -5.13
C ASP A 76 3.09 -21.20 -6.60
N PRO A 77 3.26 -22.45 -7.06
CA PRO A 77 3.72 -22.76 -8.40
C PRO A 77 2.72 -22.34 -9.49
N ASN A 78 1.44 -22.12 -9.14
CA ASN A 78 0.41 -21.72 -10.09
C ASN A 78 0.36 -20.20 -10.29
N LEU A 79 0.89 -19.42 -9.35
CA LEU A 79 0.76 -17.98 -9.32
C LEU A 79 1.32 -17.29 -10.58
N ALA A 80 2.48 -17.74 -11.05
CA ALA A 80 3.09 -17.18 -12.26
C ALA A 80 2.20 -17.37 -13.50
N ARG A 81 1.58 -18.55 -13.63
CA ARG A 81 0.67 -18.87 -14.73
C ARG A 81 -0.62 -18.05 -14.64
N GLU A 82 -1.19 -17.94 -13.44
CA GLU A 82 -2.38 -17.11 -13.19
C GLU A 82 -2.14 -15.65 -13.59
N ILE A 83 -1.03 -15.06 -13.12
CA ILE A 83 -0.66 -13.68 -13.47
C ILE A 83 -0.45 -13.53 -14.97
N HIS A 84 0.23 -14.48 -15.62
CA HIS A 84 0.50 -14.43 -17.06
C HIS A 84 -0.79 -14.36 -17.89
N HIS A 85 -1.77 -15.22 -17.58
CA HIS A 85 -3.06 -15.19 -18.26
C HIS A 85 -3.88 -13.95 -17.89
N HIS A 86 -3.89 -13.54 -16.62
CA HIS A 86 -4.67 -12.38 -16.18
C HIS A 86 -4.22 -11.08 -16.86
N ARG A 87 -2.91 -10.89 -17.05
CA ARG A 87 -2.35 -9.71 -17.75
C ARG A 87 -2.90 -9.53 -19.17
N GLN A 88 -3.39 -10.60 -19.81
CA GLN A 88 -3.89 -10.55 -21.18
C GLN A 88 -5.36 -10.13 -21.25
N PHE A 89 -6.10 -10.17 -20.13
CA PHE A 89 -7.51 -9.78 -20.11
C PHE A 89 -7.66 -8.27 -20.01
N VAL A 90 -8.20 -7.68 -21.08
CA VAL A 90 -8.73 -6.32 -21.10
C VAL A 90 -10.19 -6.43 -21.54
N HIS A 91 -11.09 -6.58 -20.58
CA HIS A 91 -12.50 -6.82 -20.86
C HIS A 91 -13.40 -6.12 -19.82
N PRO A 92 -14.53 -5.52 -20.19
CA PRO A 92 -15.43 -4.79 -19.28
C PRO A 92 -16.04 -5.61 -18.13
N HIS A 93 -15.86 -6.94 -18.15
CA HIS A 93 -16.39 -7.87 -17.13
C HIS A 93 -15.30 -8.63 -16.38
N ILE A 94 -14.02 -8.33 -16.64
CA ILE A 94 -12.89 -8.96 -15.96
C ILE A 94 -12.10 -7.83 -15.31
N ALA A 95 -11.99 -7.87 -13.98
CA ALA A 95 -11.23 -6.87 -13.24
C ALA A 95 -9.80 -6.78 -13.79
N ARG A 96 -9.41 -5.58 -14.21
CA ARG A 96 -8.09 -5.37 -14.81
C ARG A 96 -6.98 -5.53 -13.78
N LEU A 97 -5.90 -6.21 -14.15
CA LEU A 97 -4.65 -6.22 -13.39
C LEU A 97 -3.81 -5.00 -13.77
N TYR A 98 -3.65 -4.07 -12.83
CA TYR A 98 -2.85 -2.87 -13.03
C TYR A 98 -1.36 -3.12 -12.79
N GLU A 99 -1.03 -3.81 -11.71
CA GLU A 99 0.36 -3.95 -11.26
C GLU A 99 0.55 -5.24 -10.45
N VAL A 100 1.78 -5.75 -10.45
CA VAL A 100 2.21 -6.87 -9.60
C VAL A 100 3.41 -6.42 -8.79
N ILE A 101 3.29 -6.45 -7.46
CA ILE A 101 4.34 -6.05 -6.53
C ILE A 101 4.84 -7.30 -5.80
N VAL A 102 6.13 -7.59 -5.94
CA VAL A 102 6.77 -8.72 -5.25
C VAL A 102 7.47 -8.21 -4.00
N THR A 103 7.12 -8.76 -2.85
CA THR A 103 7.84 -8.54 -1.58
C THR A 103 8.63 -9.79 -1.20
N GLU A 104 9.26 -9.80 -0.03
CA GLU A 104 10.08 -10.93 0.43
C GLU A 104 9.31 -12.25 0.44
N ASN A 105 8.10 -12.23 1.01
CA ASN A 105 7.30 -13.44 1.27
C ASN A 105 6.02 -13.52 0.43
N LEU A 106 5.56 -12.39 -0.13
CA LEU A 106 4.26 -12.29 -0.77
C LEU A 106 4.37 -11.65 -2.15
N VAL A 107 3.39 -11.92 -2.98
CA VAL A 107 3.12 -11.20 -4.22
C VAL A 107 1.78 -10.52 -4.07
N TRP A 108 1.73 -9.23 -4.38
CA TRP A 108 0.53 -8.41 -4.31
C TRP A 108 0.08 -8.06 -5.72
N LEU A 109 -1.16 -8.42 -6.03
CA LEU A 109 -1.81 -8.08 -7.30
C LEU A 109 -2.66 -6.84 -7.05
N VAL A 110 -2.39 -5.77 -7.81
CA VAL A 110 -3.17 -4.55 -7.82
C VAL A 110 -4.23 -4.66 -8.91
N LEU A 111 -5.49 -4.74 -8.50
CA LEU A 111 -6.63 -4.99 -9.35
C LEU A 111 -7.57 -3.79 -9.37
N GLU A 112 -8.33 -3.68 -10.45
CA GLU A 112 -9.43 -2.74 -10.58
C GLU A 112 -10.45 -2.90 -9.44
N TRP A 113 -10.86 -1.77 -8.86
CA TRP A 113 -11.99 -1.74 -7.94
C TRP A 113 -13.30 -1.70 -8.74
N CYS A 114 -14.10 -2.76 -8.63
CA CYS A 114 -15.42 -2.85 -9.25
C CYS A 114 -16.51 -2.56 -8.19
N PRO A 115 -17.09 -1.34 -8.14
CA PRO A 115 -18.16 -1.01 -7.21
C PRO A 115 -19.48 -1.64 -7.67
N GLY A 116 -19.69 -2.91 -7.33
CA GLY A 116 -20.93 -3.62 -7.62
C GLY A 116 -20.67 -5.02 -8.13
N GLY A 117 -20.73 -6.01 -7.23
CA GLY A 117 -20.97 -7.39 -7.65
C GLY A 117 -22.41 -7.45 -8.15
N ARG A 118 -22.60 -7.72 -9.44
CA ARG A 118 -23.83 -8.36 -9.90
C ARG A 118 -23.67 -9.86 -9.80
#